data_AF-A0A259DGG7-F1
#
_entry.id   AF-A0A259DGG7-F1
#
_cell.length_a   1.000
_cell.length_b   1.000
_cell.length_c   1.000
_cell.angle_alpha   90.00
_cell.angle_beta   90.00
_cell.angle_gamma   90.00
#
_symmetry.space_group_name_H-M   'P 1'
#
loop_
_entity.id
_entity.type
_entity.pdbx_description
1 polymer ?
#
loop_
_entity_poly.entity_id
_entity_poly.type
_entity_poly.pdbx_seq_one_letter_code
_entity_poly.pdbx_strand_id
1 'polypeptide(L)'
;MKKSPYFTNLLRSYIDEIEDLLTDSEGKSVFQRRLKDKRQEMDAILAMIDYSPEMVAVVFYDAFGFPSADVMYQLVQNEPEHAGFLAWSELEKSLTVAPWAEPLIAVTLNVQGGDAFLVTT
;
A
#
# COMPACT_ATOMS: atom_id res chain seq x y z
N MET A 1 -7.31 -8.42 17.43
CA MET A 1 -6.17 -7.47 17.42
C MET A 1 -6.71 -6.05 17.25
N LYS A 2 -6.28 -5.10 18.10
CA LYS A 2 -6.67 -3.68 17.98
C LYS A 2 -5.66 -2.97 17.08
N LYS A 3 -6.14 -2.39 15.97
CA LYS A 3 -5.35 -1.51 15.11
C LYS A 3 -5.36 -0.09 15.68
N SER A 4 -4.37 0.71 15.35
CA SER A 4 -4.42 2.14 15.59
C SER A 4 -5.56 2.79 14.79
N PRO A 5 -6.12 3.93 15.24
CA PRO A 5 -7.10 4.68 14.48
C PRO A 5 -6.66 4.95 13.02
N TYR A 6 -5.39 5.25 12.80
CA TYR A 6 -4.79 5.40 11.48
C TYR A 6 -5.02 4.16 10.60
N PHE A 7 -4.54 2.99 11.02
CA PHE A 7 -4.66 1.75 10.23
C PHE A 7 -6.11 1.24 10.13
N THR A 8 -6.98 1.56 11.09
CA THR A 8 -8.41 1.28 10.97
C THR A 8 -9.05 2.08 9.84
N ASN A 9 -8.75 3.37 9.72
CA ASN A 9 -9.29 4.22 8.65
C ASN A 9 -8.68 3.87 7.30
N LEU A 10 -7.36 3.69 7.24
CA LEU A 10 -6.64 3.34 6.02
C LEU A 10 -7.14 2.01 5.44
N LEU A 11 -7.32 0.97 6.27
CA LEU A 11 -7.84 -0.32 5.82
C LEU A 11 -9.25 -0.19 5.23
N ARG A 12 -10.12 0.65 5.82
CA ARG A 12 -11.47 0.86 5.27
C ARG A 12 -11.39 1.48 3.89
N SER A 13 -10.68 2.59 3.75
CA SER A 13 -10.52 3.28 2.46
C SER A 13 -9.86 2.39 1.39
N TYR A 14 -8.89 1.57 1.79
CA TYR A 14 -8.26 0.58 0.90
C TYR A 14 -9.25 -0.50 0.42
N ILE A 15 -10.10 -1.02 1.31
CA ILE A 15 -11.11 -2.02 0.92
C ILE A 15 -12.10 -1.40 -0.07
N ASP A 16 -12.56 -0.18 0.19
CA ASP A 16 -13.47 0.55 -0.71
C ASP A 16 -12.84 0.70 -2.11
N GLU A 17 -11.56 1.08 -2.18
CA GLU A 17 -10.83 1.20 -3.46
C GLU A 17 -10.65 -0.15 -4.17
N ILE A 18 -10.40 -1.24 -3.43
CA ILE A 18 -10.33 -2.58 -4.02
C ILE A 18 -11.69 -2.99 -4.60
N GLU A 19 -12.79 -2.74 -3.87
CA GLU A 19 -14.15 -3.04 -4.33
C GLU A 19 -14.48 -2.30 -5.63
N ASP A 20 -14.09 -1.02 -5.73
CA ASP A 20 -14.25 -0.22 -6.94
C ASP A 20 -13.46 -0.78 -8.15
N LEU A 21 -12.40 -1.55 -7.91
CA LEU A 21 -11.63 -2.20 -8.98
C LEU A 21 -12.21 -3.55 -9.43
N LEU A 22 -13.08 -4.19 -8.64
CA LEU A 22 -13.48 -5.59 -8.89
C LEU A 22 -14.28 -5.78 -10.17
N THR A 23 -15.31 -4.95 -10.37
CA THR A 23 -16.30 -5.15 -11.44
C THR A 23 -16.54 -3.89 -12.26
N ASP A 24 -16.94 -4.09 -13.52
CA ASP A 24 -17.52 -3.03 -14.34
C ASP A 24 -19.02 -2.86 -14.07
N SER A 25 -19.63 -1.88 -14.72
CA SER A 25 -21.08 -1.61 -14.61
C SER A 25 -21.96 -2.76 -15.11
N GLU A 26 -21.40 -3.74 -15.82
CA GLU A 26 -22.09 -4.95 -16.28
C GLU A 26 -21.85 -6.16 -15.36
N GLY A 27 -21.10 -5.98 -14.26
CA GLY A 27 -20.77 -7.03 -13.30
C GLY A 27 -19.64 -7.97 -13.73
N LYS A 28 -18.88 -7.66 -14.78
CA LYS A 28 -17.75 -8.48 -15.23
C LYS A 28 -16.50 -8.15 -14.43
N SER A 29 -15.72 -9.17 -14.10
CA SER A 29 -14.43 -8.98 -13.43
C SER A 29 -13.45 -8.26 -14.35
N VAL A 30 -13.01 -7.09 -13.92
CA VAL A 30 -12.02 -6.26 -14.63
C VAL A 30 -10.80 -5.93 -13.75
N PHE A 31 -10.76 -6.52 -12.55
CA PHE A 31 -9.75 -6.26 -11.52
C PHE A 31 -8.32 -6.28 -12.05
N GLN A 32 -7.88 -7.39 -12.65
CA GLN A 32 -6.50 -7.53 -13.15
C GLN A 32 -6.15 -6.50 -14.23
N ARG A 33 -7.12 -6.12 -15.06
CA ARG A 33 -6.93 -5.09 -16.09
C ARG A 33 -6.76 -3.72 -15.43
N ARG A 34 -7.68 -3.32 -14.54
CA ARG A 34 -7.60 -2.02 -13.85
C ARG A 34 -6.36 -1.89 -12.98
N LEU A 35 -5.94 -2.99 -12.32
CA LEU A 35 -4.71 -3.04 -11.54
C LEU A 35 -3.47 -2.82 -12.41
N LYS A 36 -3.44 -3.45 -13.59
CA LYS A 36 -2.38 -3.25 -14.59
C LYS A 36 -2.36 -1.81 -15.09
N ASP A 37 -3.52 -1.24 -15.41
CA ASP A 37 -3.64 0.13 -15.91
C ASP A 37 -3.13 1.12 -14.82
N LYS A 38 -3.53 0.97 -13.55
CA LYS A 38 -3.00 1.76 -12.43
C LYS A 38 -1.48 1.64 -12.26
N ARG A 39 -0.91 0.44 -12.40
CA ARG A 39 0.55 0.24 -12.34
C ARG A 39 1.28 0.98 -13.47
N GLN A 40 0.66 1.12 -14.64
CA GLN A 40 1.22 1.89 -15.75
C GLN A 40 1.10 3.41 -15.52
N GLU A 41 0.13 3.83 -14.73
CA GLU A 41 -0.12 5.23 -14.36
C GLU A 41 0.61 5.66 -13.07
N MET A 42 1.50 4.82 -12.53
CA MET A 42 2.18 5.04 -11.24
C MET A 42 2.72 6.47 -11.09
N ASP A 43 3.51 6.95 -12.05
CA ASP A 43 4.11 8.28 -12.01
C ASP A 43 3.08 9.41 -11.91
N ALA A 44 1.89 9.23 -12.51
CA ALA A 44 0.82 10.21 -12.49
C ALA A 44 0.05 10.22 -11.15
N ILE A 45 0.00 9.09 -10.45
CA ILE A 45 -0.75 8.94 -9.19
C ILE A 45 0.13 9.04 -7.94
N LEU A 46 1.47 9.02 -8.06
CA LEU A 46 2.39 9.12 -6.92
C LEU A 46 2.14 10.36 -6.04
N ALA A 47 1.76 11.49 -6.64
CA ALA A 47 1.43 12.71 -5.89
C ALA A 47 0.19 12.54 -4.98
N MET A 48 -0.64 11.51 -5.20
CA MET A 48 -1.81 11.22 -4.37
C MET A 48 -1.43 10.63 -3.00
N ILE A 49 -0.18 10.20 -2.78
CA ILE A 49 0.28 9.69 -1.48
C ILE A 49 -0.06 10.65 -0.33
N ASP A 50 0.02 11.97 -0.57
CA ASP A 50 -0.20 12.99 0.46
C ASP A 50 -1.67 13.17 0.89
N TYR A 51 -2.64 12.80 0.05
CA TYR A 51 -4.07 13.12 0.28
C TYR A 51 -5.06 11.98 0.03
N SER A 52 -4.66 10.97 -0.75
CA SER A 52 -5.44 9.76 -1.06
C SER A 52 -4.51 8.55 -1.23
N PRO A 53 -3.76 8.16 -0.17
CA PRO A 53 -2.78 7.07 -0.25
C PRO A 53 -3.42 5.73 -0.65
N GLU A 54 -4.67 5.45 -0.27
CA GLU A 54 -5.40 4.25 -0.65
C GLU A 54 -5.46 4.04 -2.18
N MET A 55 -5.56 5.12 -2.95
CA MET A 55 -5.62 5.09 -4.42
C MET A 55 -4.32 4.57 -5.05
N VAL A 56 -3.19 4.81 -4.36
CA VAL A 56 -1.84 4.41 -4.75
C VAL A 56 -1.50 3.05 -4.15
N ALA A 57 -1.96 2.75 -2.94
CA ALA A 57 -1.71 1.49 -2.23
C ALA A 57 -2.14 0.27 -3.04
N VAL A 58 -3.28 0.35 -3.74
CA VAL A 58 -3.78 -0.74 -4.60
C VAL A 58 -2.84 -1.12 -5.75
N VAL A 59 -1.92 -0.24 -6.16
CA VAL A 59 -0.86 -0.57 -7.14
C VAL A 59 -0.01 -1.76 -6.66
N PHE A 60 0.22 -1.81 -5.34
CA PHE A 60 0.99 -2.83 -4.63
C PHE A 60 0.14 -4.03 -4.19
N TYR A 61 -1.10 -4.16 -4.66
CA TYR A 61 -1.90 -5.36 -4.40
C TYR A 61 -1.11 -6.62 -4.81
N ASP A 62 -0.98 -7.56 -3.88
CA ASP A 62 -0.21 -8.81 -4.01
C ASP A 62 1.32 -8.61 -4.19
N ALA A 63 1.86 -7.45 -3.80
CA ALA A 63 3.30 -7.18 -3.86
C ALA A 63 4.08 -7.69 -2.63
N PHE A 64 3.44 -7.71 -1.45
CA PHE A 64 4.11 -7.97 -0.17
C PHE A 64 3.62 -9.26 0.48
N GLY A 65 4.58 -10.11 0.86
CA GLY A 65 4.34 -11.29 1.69
C GLY A 65 4.95 -11.12 3.07
N PHE A 66 4.20 -11.46 4.11
CA PHE A 66 4.67 -11.38 5.50
C PHE A 66 4.96 -12.78 6.05
N PRO A 67 6.24 -13.18 6.22
CA PRO A 67 6.62 -14.46 6.81
C PRO A 67 6.25 -14.58 8.29
N SER A 68 6.08 -13.45 9.00
CA SER A 68 5.73 -13.40 10.41
C SER A 68 4.57 -12.42 10.66
N ALA A 69 3.56 -12.88 11.39
CA ALA A 69 2.43 -12.04 11.81
C ALA A 69 2.85 -11.00 12.86
N ASP A 70 3.90 -11.24 13.64
CA ASP A 70 4.31 -10.34 14.73
C ASP A 70 4.77 -8.98 14.22
N VAL A 71 5.45 -8.95 13.06
CA VAL A 71 5.88 -7.70 12.40
C VAL A 71 4.65 -6.88 12.00
N MET A 72 3.69 -7.52 11.34
CA MET A 72 2.42 -6.88 10.97
C MET A 72 1.70 -6.35 12.21
N TYR A 73 1.69 -7.11 13.31
CA TYR A 73 1.04 -6.72 14.55
C TYR A 73 1.67 -5.51 15.22
N GLN A 74 3.00 -5.40 15.21
CA GLN A 74 3.71 -4.23 15.72
C GLN A 74 3.46 -3.00 14.85
N LEU A 75 3.43 -3.17 13.54
CA LEU A 75 3.19 -2.11 12.57
C LEU A 75 1.81 -1.49 12.73
N VAL A 76 0.76 -2.32 12.73
CA VAL A 76 -0.63 -1.83 12.76
C VAL A 76 -1.06 -1.21 14.10
N GLN A 77 -0.22 -1.29 15.13
CA GLN A 77 -0.46 -0.68 16.45
C GLN A 77 0.20 0.70 16.60
N ASN A 78 1.08 1.09 15.66
CA ASN A 78 1.74 2.39 15.62
C ASN A 78 1.12 3.29 14.53
N GLU A 79 1.54 4.54 14.46
CA GLU A 79 1.09 5.51 13.45
C GLU A 79 2.29 6.32 12.92
N PRO A 80 2.29 6.75 11.64
CA PRO A 80 3.42 7.48 11.03
C PRO A 80 3.89 8.72 11.78
N GLU A 81 2.98 9.41 12.47
CA GLU A 81 3.24 10.60 13.27
C GLU A 81 3.96 10.31 14.60
N HIS A 82 4.02 9.04 15.05
CA HIS A 82 4.64 8.67 16.32
C HIS A 82 6.16 8.50 16.18
N ALA A 83 6.90 8.97 17.19
CA ALA A 83 8.34 8.76 17.27
C ALA A 83 8.67 7.26 17.28
N GLY A 84 9.58 6.84 16.38
CA GLY A 84 9.94 5.43 16.23
C GLY A 84 9.05 4.64 15.26
N PHE A 85 8.26 5.32 14.41
CA PHE A 85 7.64 4.66 13.27
C PHE A 85 8.72 4.01 12.38
N LEU A 86 8.44 2.78 11.95
CA LEU A 86 9.38 1.93 11.24
C LEU A 86 9.73 2.56 9.89
N ALA A 87 11.01 2.54 9.50
CA ALA A 87 11.42 2.96 8.15
C ALA A 87 11.21 1.81 7.15
N TRP A 88 10.97 2.13 5.88
CA TRP A 88 10.80 1.09 4.84
C TRP A 88 11.99 0.13 4.79
N SER A 89 13.21 0.67 4.84
CA SER A 89 14.46 -0.12 4.82
C SER A 89 14.61 -1.11 5.99
N GLU A 90 13.85 -0.93 7.08
CA GLU A 90 13.79 -1.87 8.19
C GLU A 90 12.69 -2.91 7.99
N LEU A 91 11.50 -2.47 7.52
CA LEU A 91 10.38 -3.36 7.21
C LEU A 91 10.72 -4.34 6.09
N GLU A 92 11.36 -3.88 5.02
CA GLU A 92 11.69 -4.68 3.83
C GLU A 92 12.51 -5.94 4.17
N LYS A 93 13.36 -5.87 5.20
CA LYS A 93 14.17 -7.00 5.69
C LYS A 93 13.32 -8.15 6.27
N SER A 94 12.06 -7.87 6.57
CA SER A 94 11.14 -8.78 7.25
C SER A 94 9.95 -9.21 6.40
N LEU A 95 9.88 -8.76 5.14
CA LEU A 95 8.85 -9.15 4.18
C LEU A 95 9.50 -9.71 2.89
N THR A 96 8.67 -10.31 2.05
CA THR A 96 9.04 -10.67 0.68
C THR A 96 8.40 -9.68 -0.28
N VAL A 97 9.19 -9.18 -1.23
CA VAL A 97 8.71 -8.32 -2.31
C VAL A 97 8.58 -9.14 -3.59
N ALA A 98 7.44 -9.02 -4.27
CA ALA A 98 7.29 -9.61 -5.59
C ALA A 98 8.21 -8.87 -6.60
N PRO A 99 8.99 -9.56 -7.46
CA PRO A 99 9.98 -8.91 -8.33
C PRO A 99 9.44 -7.81 -9.24
N TRP A 100 8.16 -7.89 -9.62
CA TRP A 100 7.51 -6.87 -10.45
C TRP A 100 7.30 -5.54 -9.71
N ALA A 101 7.29 -5.55 -8.37
CA ALA A 101 7.02 -4.39 -7.54
C ALA A 101 8.29 -3.60 -7.19
N GLU A 102 9.48 -4.18 -7.29
CA GLU A 102 10.76 -3.50 -7.04
C GLU A 102 10.91 -2.15 -7.79
N PRO A 103 10.65 -2.05 -9.11
CA PRO A 103 10.72 -0.75 -9.79
C PRO A 103 9.70 0.26 -9.27
N LEU A 104 8.54 -0.21 -8.80
CA LEU A 104 7.48 0.64 -8.25
C LEU A 104 7.87 1.16 -6.86
N ILE A 105 8.47 0.33 -6.02
CA ILE A 105 9.06 0.74 -4.74
C ILE A 105 10.12 1.81 -4.96
N ALA A 106 11.01 1.60 -5.95
CA ALA A 106 12.10 2.52 -6.23
C ALA A 106 11.60 3.92 -6.60
N VAL A 107 10.54 4.05 -7.43
CA VAL A 107 9.97 5.36 -7.75
C VAL A 107 9.24 5.98 -6.56
N THR A 108 8.55 5.16 -5.75
CA THR A 108 7.88 5.63 -4.53
C THR A 108 8.88 6.19 -3.51
N LEU A 109 10.03 5.55 -3.30
CA LEU A 109 11.07 6.05 -2.37
C LEU A 109 11.69 7.39 -2.80
N ASN A 110 11.53 7.80 -4.06
CA ASN A 110 12.05 9.07 -4.56
C ASN A 110 11.11 10.27 -4.32
N VAL A 111 9.89 10.05 -3.82
CA VAL A 111 8.95 11.13 -3.51
C VAL A 111 8.86 11.39 -2.01
N GLN A 112 8.49 12.62 -1.66
CA GLN A 112 8.20 12.98 -0.27
C GLN A 112 7.06 12.09 0.26
N GLY A 113 7.19 11.61 1.50
CA GLY A 113 6.20 10.71 2.11
C GLY A 113 6.27 9.25 1.63
N GLY A 114 7.07 8.93 0.60
CA GLY A 114 7.14 7.59 0.01
C GLY A 114 7.59 6.49 0.96
N ASP A 115 8.58 6.76 1.82
CA ASP A 115 9.06 5.80 2.83
C ASP A 115 7.94 5.41 3.81
N ALA A 116 7.29 6.41 4.43
CA ALA A 116 6.18 6.18 5.35
C ALA A 116 4.98 5.51 4.65
N PHE A 117 4.69 5.91 3.42
CA PHE A 117 3.63 5.32 2.60
C PHE A 117 3.84 3.81 2.39
N LEU A 118 5.05 3.39 1.99
CA LEU A 118 5.36 1.98 1.77
C LEU A 118 5.26 1.15 3.05
N VAL A 119 5.55 1.74 4.21
CA VAL A 119 5.38 1.08 5.51
C VAL A 119 3.90 0.87 5.84
N THR A 120 3.03 1.77 5.38
CA THR A 120 1.58 1.71 5.66
C THR A 120 0.76 0.96 4.61
N THR A 121 1.38 0.53 3.50
CA THR A 121 0.72 -0.11 2.34
C THR A 121 0.58 -1.62 2.48
#